data_AF-A0A1B8HTY3-F1
#
_entry.id   AF-A0A1B8HTY3-F1
#
_cell.length_a   1.000
_cell.length_b   1.000
_cell.length_c   1.000
_cell.angle_alpha   90.00
_cell.angle_beta   90.00
_cell.angle_gamma   90.00
#
_symmetry.space_group_name_H-M   'P 1'
#
loop_
_entity.id
_entity.type
_entity.pdbx_description
1 polymer ?
#
loop_
_entity_poly.entity_id
_entity_poly.type
_entity_poly.pdbx_seq_one_letter_code
_entity_poly.pdbx_strand_id
1 'polypeptide(L)'
;MYHKTGLLMGMSRDQMMSALNSAQQAYLDLASGTKGVSFSYTQGDGTRSVSYQKTELSHLLALIQMLQAELGLIQRARRPVRFKF
;
A
#
# COMPACT_ATOMS: atom_id res chain seq x y z
N MET A 1 18.40 -14.77 8.24
CA MET A 1 17.12 -14.71 7.51
C MET A 1 16.49 -13.35 7.80
N TYR A 2 16.25 -12.52 6.79
CA TYR A 2 15.68 -11.18 7.01
C TYR A 2 14.18 -11.33 7.26
N HIS A 3 13.75 -11.23 8.52
CA HIS A 3 12.34 -11.12 8.85
C HIS A 3 11.88 -9.75 8.35
N LYS A 4 11.13 -9.73 7.25
CA LYS A 4 10.48 -8.51 6.72
C LYS A 4 9.28 -8.16 7.61
N THR A 5 9.54 -7.71 8.84
CA THR A 5 8.52 -7.31 9.81
C THR A 5 7.79 -6.07 9.29
N GLY A 6 6.74 -6.28 8.51
CA GLY A 6 5.87 -5.25 7.96
C GLY A 6 4.41 -5.59 8.22
N LEU A 7 3.56 -4.57 8.30
CA LEU A 7 2.10 -4.66 8.51
C LEU A 7 1.40 -5.63 7.53
N LEU A 8 2.06 -5.95 6.42
CA LEU A 8 1.61 -6.79 5.31
C LEU A 8 2.07 -8.26 5.38
N MET A 9 2.90 -8.61 6.37
CA MET A 9 3.45 -9.96 6.52
C MET A 9 2.33 -10.94 6.90
N GLY A 10 1.98 -11.85 5.98
CA GLY A 10 0.89 -12.83 6.14
C GLY A 10 -0.36 -12.57 5.28
N MET A 11 -0.39 -11.49 4.50
CA MET A 11 -1.49 -11.21 3.58
C MET A 11 -1.29 -11.97 2.25
N SER A 12 -2.32 -12.65 1.75
CA SER A 12 -2.23 -13.34 0.45
C SER A 12 -2.11 -12.31 -0.69
N ARG A 13 -1.56 -12.73 -1.84
CA ARG A 13 -1.43 -11.86 -3.02
C ARG A 13 -2.78 -11.25 -3.43
N ASP A 14 -3.85 -12.02 -3.36
CA ASP A 14 -5.22 -11.58 -3.69
C ASP A 14 -5.74 -10.53 -2.70
N GLN A 15 -5.50 -10.73 -1.40
CA GLN A 15 -5.85 -9.75 -0.37
C GLN A 15 -5.07 -8.45 -0.55
N MET A 16 -3.80 -8.54 -0.93
CA MET A 16 -2.94 -7.40 -1.17
C MET A 16 -3.37 -6.61 -2.42
N MET A 17 -3.85 -7.29 -3.46
CA MET A 17 -4.46 -6.67 -4.63
C MET A 17 -5.79 -5.99 -4.29
N SER A 18 -6.63 -6.62 -3.47
CA SER A 18 -7.88 -6.04 -2.97
C SER A 18 -7.63 -4.78 -2.14
N ALA A 19 -6.66 -4.84 -1.22
CA ALA A 19 -6.27 -3.69 -0.40
C ALA A 19 -5.72 -2.54 -1.26
N LEU A 20 -4.97 -2.84 -2.32
CA LEU A 20 -4.48 -1.85 -3.29
C LEU A 20 -5.64 -1.15 -4.00
N ASN A 21 -6.62 -1.90 -4.51
CA ASN A 21 -7.79 -1.33 -5.17
C ASN A 21 -8.59 -0.43 -4.22
N SER A 22 -8.82 -0.88 -2.99
CA SER A 22 -9.51 -0.06 -1.96
C SER A 22 -8.71 1.20 -1.60
N ALA A 23 -7.39 1.11 -1.47
CA ALA A 23 -6.54 2.27 -1.18
C ALA A 23 -6.51 3.29 -2.32
N GLN A 24 -6.50 2.82 -3.58
CA GLN A 24 -6.59 3.69 -4.76
C GLN A 24 -7.93 4.41 -4.84
N GLN A 25 -9.04 3.71 -4.58
CA GLN A 25 -10.37 4.31 -4.54
C GLN A 25 -10.45 5.37 -3.44
N ALA A 26 -9.96 5.05 -2.23
CA ALA A 26 -9.93 6.00 -1.12
C ALA A 26 -9.11 7.26 -1.46
N TYR A 27 -7.98 7.10 -2.15
CA TYR A 27 -7.18 8.23 -2.61
C TYR A 27 -7.96 9.16 -3.55
N LEU A 28 -8.70 8.60 -4.52
CA LEU A 28 -9.54 9.38 -5.42
C LEU A 28 -10.66 10.12 -4.66
N ASP A 29 -11.31 9.44 -3.72
CA ASP A 29 -12.38 10.02 -2.90
C ASP A 29 -11.86 11.15 -2.00
N LEU A 30 -10.68 11.01 -1.40
CA LEU A 30 -10.01 12.05 -0.60
C LEU A 30 -9.50 13.22 -1.46
N ALA A 31 -8.95 12.93 -2.63
CA ALA A 31 -8.49 13.93 -3.59
C ALA A 31 -9.66 14.77 -4.13
N SER A 32 -10.81 14.14 -4.37
CA SER A 32 -12.04 14.81 -4.85
C SER A 32 -12.71 15.71 -3.82
N GLY A 33 -12.33 15.64 -2.54
CA GLY A 33 -12.78 16.56 -1.49
C GLY A 33 -13.67 15.92 -0.41
N THR A 34 -13.86 14.60 -0.44
CA THR A 34 -14.58 13.87 0.62
C THR A 34 -13.80 13.95 1.93
N LYS A 35 -14.48 14.28 3.04
CA LYS A 35 -13.83 14.67 4.31
C LYS A 35 -13.10 13.54 5.04
N GLY A 36 -13.35 12.27 4.71
CA GLY A 36 -12.62 11.14 5.23
C GLY A 36 -13.08 9.84 4.60
N VAL A 37 -12.16 8.89 4.44
CA VAL A 37 -12.45 7.57 3.88
C VAL A 37 -11.99 6.51 4.87
N SER A 38 -12.93 5.69 5.32
CA SER A 38 -12.64 4.48 6.10
C SER A 38 -12.71 3.27 5.18
N PHE A 39 -11.67 2.47 5.14
CA PHE A 39 -11.74 1.17 4.48
C PHE A 39 -11.33 0.06 5.43
N SER A 40 -12.04 -1.06 5.33
CA SER A 40 -11.80 -2.26 6.10
C SER A 40 -11.28 -3.37 5.19
N TYR A 41 -10.26 -4.09 5.66
CA TYR A 41 -9.71 -5.25 4.97
C TYR A 41 -9.53 -6.42 5.93
N THR A 42 -9.65 -7.63 5.40
CA THR A 42 -9.43 -8.88 6.13
C THR A 42 -7.96 -9.29 6.04
N GLN A 43 -7.28 -9.41 7.19
CA GLN A 43 -5.92 -9.91 7.29
C GLN A 43 -5.89 -11.11 8.23
N GLY A 44 -5.66 -12.31 7.66
CA GLY A 44 -5.47 -13.55 8.40
C GLY A 44 -6.65 -13.94 9.31
N ASP A 45 -6.64 -13.42 10.53
CA ASP A 45 -7.54 -13.73 11.65
C ASP A 45 -8.40 -12.51 12.09
N GLY A 46 -8.33 -11.38 11.38
CA GLY A 46 -9.08 -10.19 11.79
C GLY A 46 -9.39 -9.19 10.68
N THR A 47 -10.50 -8.48 10.86
CA THR A 47 -10.87 -7.31 10.06
C THR A 47 -10.16 -6.08 10.63
N ARG A 48 -9.27 -5.46 9.84
CA ARG A 48 -8.67 -4.17 10.19
C ARG A 48 -9.41 -3.08 9.46
N SER A 49 -9.93 -2.12 10.22
CA SER A 49 -10.52 -0.89 9.67
C SER A 49 -9.54 0.26 9.89
N VAL A 50 -9.21 0.98 8.82
CA VAL A 50 -8.34 2.17 8.90
C VAL A 50 -9.08 3.35 8.29
N SER A 51 -9.20 4.41 9.09
CA SER A 51 -9.85 5.66 8.71
C SER A 51 -8.80 6.70 8.36
N TYR A 52 -8.81 7.17 7.12
CA TYR A 52 -7.90 8.21 6.62
C TYR A 52 -8.62 9.54 6.49
N GLN A 53 -7.92 10.61 6.88
CA GLN A 53 -8.36 12.00 6.73
C GLN A 53 -7.53 12.68 5.65
N LYS A 54 -7.99 13.81 5.13
CA LYS A 54 -7.31 14.56 4.07
C LYS A 54 -5.87 14.99 4.42
N THR A 55 -5.57 15.15 5.71
CA THR A 55 -4.21 15.44 6.20
C THR A 55 -3.23 14.28 6.01
N GLU A 56 -3.73 13.05 5.95
CA GLU A 56 -2.94 11.81 5.88
C GLU A 56 -2.74 11.32 4.43
N LEU A 57 -2.99 12.18 3.44
CA LEU A 57 -2.90 11.81 2.02
C LEU A 57 -1.49 11.35 1.62
N SER A 58 -0.45 11.95 2.22
CA SER A 58 0.94 11.51 2.08
C SER A 58 1.18 10.12 2.67
N HIS A 59 0.56 9.81 3.81
CA HIS A 59 0.63 8.50 4.45
C HIS A 59 -0.07 7.42 3.62
N LEU A 60 -1.21 7.76 3.01
CA LEU A 60 -1.94 6.88 2.09
C LEU A 60 -1.13 6.58 0.82
N LEU A 61 -0.45 7.59 0.24
CA LEU A 61 0.45 7.38 -0.89
C LEU A 61 1.64 6.49 -0.55
N ALA A 62 2.24 6.65 0.63
CA ALA A 62 3.30 5.76 1.10
C ALA A 62 2.82 4.31 1.22
N LEU A 63 1.59 4.10 1.72
CA LEU A 63 0.97 2.77 1.79
C LEU A 63 0.74 2.15 0.41
N ILE A 64 0.23 2.92 -0.56
CA ILE A 64 0.06 2.44 -1.95
C ILE A 64 1.41 2.02 -2.54
N GLN A 65 2.47 2.81 -2.34
CA GLN A 65 3.80 2.46 -2.83
C GLN A 65 4.36 1.21 -2.16
N MET A 66 4.14 1.03 -0.85
CA MET A 66 4.53 -0.20 -0.15
C MET A 66 3.79 -1.44 -0.69
N LEU A 67 2.48 -1.35 -0.88
CA LEU A 67 1.66 -2.42 -1.48
C LEU A 67 2.14 -2.80 -2.89
N GLN A 68 2.36 -1.79 -3.74
CA GLN A 68 2.84 -2.02 -5.10
C GLN A 68 4.27 -2.60 -5.11
N ALA A 69 5.14 -2.20 -4.18
CA ALA A 69 6.49 -2.75 -4.05
C ALA A 69 6.47 -4.22 -3.62
N GLU A 70 5.54 -4.59 -2.74
CA GLU A 70 5.40 -5.96 -2.25
C GLU A 70 4.76 -6.90 -3.28
N LEU A 71 3.81 -6.39 -4.06
CA LEU A 71 3.26 -7.07 -5.24
C LEU A 71 4.26 -7.15 -6.42
N GLY A 72 5.39 -6.45 -6.34
CA GLY A 72 6.38 -6.36 -7.41
C GLY A 72 5.91 -5.56 -8.63
N LEU A 73 4.87 -4.73 -8.48
CA LEU A 73 4.27 -3.91 -9.54
C LEU A 73 5.09 -2.64 -9.82
N ILE A 74 5.82 -2.12 -8.84
CA ILE A 74 6.71 -0.97 -9.07
C ILE A 74 7.93 -1.44 -9.86
N GLN A 75 8.06 -0.96 -11.09
CA GLN A 75 9.33 -0.98 -11.83
C GLN A 75 10.31 -0.06 -11.11
N ARG A 76 11.10 -0.61 -10.18
CA ARG A 76 12.26 0.10 -9.65
C ARG A 76 13.18 0.39 -10.83
N ALA A 77 13.54 1.66 -11.03
CA ALA A 77 14.54 2.03 -12.01
C ALA A 77 15.77 1.12 -11.81
N ARG A 78 16.16 0.37 -12.85
CA ARG A 78 17.36 -0.48 -12.79
C ARG A 78 18.53 0.42 -12.42
N ARG A 79 19.29 0.05 -11.39
CA ARG A 79 20.50 0.78 -11.01
C ARG A 79 21.42 0.85 -12.24
N PRO A 80 22.01 2.01 -12.56
CA PRO A 80 22.93 2.11 -13.68
C PRO A 80 24.10 1.13 -13.47
N VAL A 81 24.43 0.37 -14.52
CA VAL A 81 25.58 -0.53 -14.52
C VAL A 81 26.84 0.32 -14.38
N ARG A 82 27.59 0.14 -13.29
CA ARG A 82 28.89 0.79 -13.09
C ARG A 82 29.98 -0.20 -13.52
N PHE A 83 30.70 0.11 -14.60
CA PHE A 83 31.93 -0.61 -14.91
C PHE A 83 32.97 -0.25 -13.85
N LYS A 84 33.56 -1.27 -13.20
CA LYS A 84 34.80 -1.13 -12.45
C LYS A 84 35.94 -1.44 -13.41
N PHE A 85 36.84 -0.49 -13.58
CA PHE A 85 38.13 -0.69 -14.25
C PHE A 85 39.15 -1.20 -13.23
#